data_AF-A0A0S2SNF9-F1
#
_entry.id   AF-A0A0S2SNF9-F1
#
_cell.length_a   1.000
_cell.length_b   1.000
_cell.length_c   1.000
_cell.angle_alpha   90.00
_cell.angle_beta   90.00
_cell.angle_gamma   90.00
#
_symmetry.space_group_name_H-M   'P 1'
#
loop_
_entity.id
_entity.type
_entity.pdbx_description
1 polymer ?
#
loop_
_entity_poly.entity_id
_entity_poly.type
_entity_poly.pdbx_seq_one_letter_code
_entity_poly.pdbx_strand_id
1 'polypeptide(L)'
;MTDNSQIKVIVGMSGGVDSSVSAYLLKQQGYQVEGLFMKNWEEDDTDEYCSAAQDLADAKAVCDKLGIELHTINFAAEYWDNVFEHFLEEYKAGRTPNPDILCNKEIKFKAFLEFAAEELGATYIATGHYVRRDDSTGRPRLLRGLDGNKDQSYFLYTLSEAQVGQSLFPVGDLEKPEVRRIAEELGLVTAKKKDSTGICFIGERKFKDFLAQYLPARPGPIETVDGKIIGEHQGLMYHTLGQRKGLGIGGLKDAGDEPWYVVDKEVARNTLVVAQGEHPRLYSDGLIASQLHWVNRTPIREPRRATVKTRYRQQDIPCLIEPIDDLTIRVTFDEPVAAVTPGQSAVFYDGEECLGGGVIEQRFRHP
;
A
#
# COMPACT_ATOMS: atom_id res chain seq x y z
N MET A 1 -27.09 -6.18 23.77
CA MET A 1 -26.63 -6.04 22.37
C MET A 1 -27.02 -4.63 21.95
N THR A 2 -26.03 -3.83 21.58
CA THR A 2 -26.26 -2.49 21.03
C THR A 2 -27.10 -2.62 19.76
N ASP A 3 -28.14 -1.81 19.62
CA ASP A 3 -28.93 -1.74 18.41
C ASP A 3 -28.13 -1.00 17.33
N ASN A 4 -27.72 -1.71 16.27
CA ASN A 4 -26.96 -1.12 15.17
C ASN A 4 -27.70 0.04 14.50
N SER A 5 -29.04 0.08 14.61
CA SER A 5 -29.86 1.16 14.04
C SER A 5 -29.58 2.53 14.63
N GLN A 6 -28.84 2.62 15.75
CA GLN A 6 -28.44 3.88 16.38
C GLN A 6 -26.97 4.23 16.14
N ILE A 7 -26.24 3.38 15.39
CA ILE A 7 -24.81 3.56 15.15
C ILE A 7 -24.62 4.06 13.72
N LYS A 8 -24.10 5.28 13.60
CA LYS A 8 -23.77 5.90 12.31
C LYS A 8 -22.40 5.44 11.81
N VAL A 9 -22.35 5.00 10.56
CA VAL A 9 -21.14 4.54 9.87
C VAL A 9 -20.98 5.28 8.55
N ILE A 10 -19.82 5.91 8.35
CA ILE A 10 -19.48 6.54 7.07
C ILE A 10 -18.58 5.59 6.29
N VAL A 11 -19.00 5.22 5.09
CA VAL A 11 -18.24 4.34 4.20
C VAL A 11 -17.47 5.18 3.20
N GLY A 12 -16.15 5.00 3.13
CA GLY A 12 -15.34 5.59 2.06
C GLY A 12 -15.70 4.97 0.71
N MET A 13 -16.38 5.73 -0.14
CA MET A 13 -16.89 5.30 -1.44
C MET A 13 -15.94 5.77 -2.55
N SER A 14 -15.13 4.86 -3.11
CA SER A 14 -14.16 5.21 -4.16
C SER A 14 -14.68 5.02 -5.60
N GLY A 15 -15.98 4.76 -5.76
CA GLY A 15 -16.55 4.32 -7.05
C GLY A 15 -16.15 2.89 -7.44
N GLY A 16 -15.57 2.11 -6.52
CA GLY A 16 -15.16 0.72 -6.72
C GLY A 16 -16.16 -0.29 -6.14
N VAL A 17 -16.11 -1.53 -6.62
CA VAL A 17 -17.04 -2.59 -6.19
C VAL A 17 -16.92 -2.93 -4.70
N ASP A 18 -15.72 -2.84 -4.14
CA ASP A 18 -15.43 -3.26 -2.76
C ASP A 18 -16.08 -2.32 -1.73
N SER A 19 -15.98 -1.00 -1.96
CA SER A 19 -16.70 0.00 -1.15
C SER A 19 -18.22 -0.13 -1.30
N SER A 20 -18.71 -0.41 -2.52
CA SER A 20 -20.13 -0.58 -2.79
C SER A 20 -20.75 -1.73 -1.99
N VAL A 21 -20.09 -2.89 -2.01
CA VAL A 21 -20.54 -4.07 -1.26
C VAL A 21 -20.34 -3.86 0.24
N SER A 22 -19.28 -3.16 0.66
CA SER A 22 -19.08 -2.83 2.08
C SER A 22 -20.25 -2.01 2.64
N ALA A 23 -20.69 -0.97 1.91
CA ALA A 23 -21.85 -0.17 2.31
C ALA A 23 -23.14 -0.98 2.37
N TYR A 24 -23.36 -1.86 1.38
CA TYR A 24 -24.50 -2.77 1.38
C TYR A 24 -24.50 -3.71 2.60
N LEU A 25 -23.37 -4.36 2.90
CA LEU A 25 -23.25 -5.30 4.01
C LEU A 25 -23.53 -4.63 5.36
N LEU A 26 -23.02 -3.42 5.57
CA LEU A 26 -23.30 -2.64 6.78
C LEU A 26 -24.77 -2.25 6.88
N LYS A 27 -25.40 -1.89 5.76
CA LYS A 27 -26.84 -1.60 5.72
C LYS A 27 -27.66 -2.84 6.08
N GLN A 28 -27.27 -4.03 5.59
CA GLN A 28 -27.91 -5.30 5.97
C GLN A 28 -27.72 -5.65 7.45
N GLN A 29 -26.60 -5.26 8.04
CA GLN A 29 -26.34 -5.41 9.48
C GLN A 29 -27.11 -4.39 10.34
N GLY A 30 -27.87 -3.47 9.73
CA GLY A 30 -28.77 -2.54 10.41
C GLY A 30 -28.12 -1.21 10.82
N TYR A 31 -26.90 -0.90 10.39
CA TYR A 31 -26.26 0.38 10.67
C TYR A 31 -26.95 1.56 9.96
N GLN A 32 -26.83 2.76 10.52
CA GLN A 32 -27.12 3.99 9.77
C GLN A 32 -25.93 4.29 8.85
N VAL A 33 -26.05 3.90 7.59
CA VAL A 33 -24.97 3.99 6.60
C VAL A 33 -25.12 5.24 5.74
N GLU A 34 -24.06 6.02 5.65
CA GLU A 34 -23.86 7.09 4.66
C GLU A 34 -22.51 6.87 3.95
N GLY A 35 -22.38 7.38 2.72
CA GLY A 35 -21.16 7.31 1.93
C GLY A 35 -20.39 8.63 1.98
N LEU A 36 -19.06 8.56 1.85
CA LEU A 36 -18.20 9.72 1.61
C LEU A 36 -17.28 9.44 0.42
N PHE A 37 -17.32 10.31 -0.59
CA PHE A 37 -16.37 10.32 -1.69
C PHE A 37 -15.27 11.35 -1.41
N MET A 38 -14.01 10.93 -1.54
CA MET A 38 -12.84 11.79 -1.30
C MET A 38 -12.16 12.14 -2.62
N LYS A 39 -12.10 13.42 -2.99
CA LYS A 39 -11.22 13.93 -4.05
C LYS A 39 -9.86 14.22 -3.42
N ASN A 40 -8.84 13.44 -3.75
CA ASN A 40 -7.49 13.57 -3.16
C ASN A 40 -6.44 14.10 -4.15
N TRP A 41 -6.85 14.45 -5.37
CA TRP A 41 -5.93 14.86 -6.43
C TRP A 41 -6.64 15.80 -7.40
N GLU A 42 -6.00 16.93 -7.72
CA GLU A 42 -6.57 17.98 -8.60
C GLU A 42 -6.10 17.85 -10.05
N GLU A 43 -4.88 17.35 -10.29
CA GLU A 43 -4.23 17.42 -11.62
C GLU A 43 -4.78 16.41 -12.65
N ASP A 44 -5.94 15.82 -12.38
CA ASP A 44 -6.68 14.95 -13.31
C ASP A 44 -7.76 15.69 -14.12
N ASP A 45 -7.98 16.98 -13.86
CA ASP A 45 -8.94 17.81 -14.58
C ASP A 45 -8.35 18.28 -15.93
N THR A 46 -8.29 17.38 -16.91
CA THR A 46 -8.13 17.73 -18.34
C THR A 46 -9.47 17.65 -19.06
N ASP A 47 -9.67 18.48 -20.09
CA ASP A 47 -10.95 18.65 -20.82
C ASP A 47 -11.47 17.36 -21.51
N GLU A 48 -10.67 16.30 -21.65
CA GLU A 48 -11.03 15.09 -22.40
C GLU A 48 -11.42 13.86 -21.55
N TYR A 49 -10.95 13.72 -20.30
CA TYR A 49 -11.31 12.57 -19.44
C TYR A 49 -10.92 12.79 -17.96
N CYS A 50 -11.90 13.01 -17.08
CA CYS A 50 -11.68 13.05 -15.64
C CYS A 50 -12.12 11.72 -14.99
N SER A 51 -11.14 10.89 -14.61
CA SER A 51 -11.32 9.62 -13.90
C SER A 51 -12.14 9.79 -12.61
N ALA A 52 -11.82 10.83 -11.84
CA ALA A 52 -12.48 11.16 -10.58
C ALA A 52 -13.96 11.51 -10.76
N ALA A 53 -14.33 12.19 -11.86
CA ALA A 53 -15.72 12.49 -12.15
C ALA A 53 -16.54 11.22 -12.43
N GLN A 54 -15.95 10.25 -13.15
CA GLN A 54 -16.60 8.95 -13.38
C GLN A 54 -16.71 8.14 -12.07
N ASP A 55 -15.66 8.12 -11.25
CA ASP A 55 -15.68 7.43 -9.96
C ASP A 55 -16.73 8.04 -9.01
N LEU A 56 -16.89 9.37 -9.02
CA LEU A 56 -17.92 10.06 -8.27
C LEU A 56 -19.32 9.71 -8.80
N ALA A 57 -19.51 9.67 -10.12
CA ALA A 57 -20.79 9.26 -10.73
C ALA A 57 -21.16 7.82 -10.35
N ASP A 58 -20.19 6.90 -10.37
CA ASP A 58 -20.39 5.51 -9.96
C ASP A 58 -20.73 5.41 -8.47
N ALA A 59 -19.99 6.13 -7.61
CA ALA A 59 -20.25 6.19 -6.18
C ALA A 59 -21.66 6.71 -5.89
N LYS A 60 -22.07 7.78 -6.59
CA LYS A 60 -23.42 8.35 -6.48
C LYS A 60 -24.48 7.35 -6.91
N ALA A 61 -24.31 6.71 -8.07
CA ALA A 61 -25.28 5.73 -8.58
C ALA A 61 -25.45 4.54 -7.63
N VAL A 62 -24.37 4.10 -6.97
CA VAL A 62 -24.43 3.06 -5.94
C VAL A 62 -25.18 3.56 -4.70
N CYS A 63 -24.86 4.76 -4.21
CA CYS A 63 -25.51 5.33 -3.01
C CYS A 63 -27.02 5.55 -3.24
N ASP A 64 -27.40 6.09 -4.40
CA ASP A 64 -28.80 6.27 -4.80
C ASP A 64 -29.53 4.92 -4.83
N LYS A 65 -28.91 3.89 -5.41
CA LYS A 65 -29.49 2.54 -5.49
C LYS A 65 -29.62 1.86 -4.13
N LEU A 66 -28.64 2.08 -3.25
CA LEU A 66 -28.70 1.58 -1.88
C LEU A 66 -29.61 2.43 -1.00
N GLY A 67 -30.03 3.62 -1.42
CA GLY A 67 -30.80 4.57 -0.60
C GLY A 67 -29.99 5.04 0.61
N ILE A 68 -28.77 5.51 0.39
CA ILE A 68 -27.88 6.12 1.39
C ILE A 68 -27.41 7.49 0.86
N GLU A 69 -27.17 8.43 1.76
CA GLU A 69 -26.64 9.75 1.40
C GLU A 69 -25.16 9.64 0.98
N LEU A 70 -24.75 10.42 -0.02
CA LEU A 70 -23.35 10.53 -0.44
C LEU A 70 -22.84 11.94 -0.17
N HIS A 71 -21.88 12.03 0.72
CA HIS A 71 -21.08 13.23 0.99
C HIS A 71 -19.89 13.30 0.05
N THR A 72 -19.36 14.51 -0.15
CA THR A 72 -18.10 14.72 -0.87
C THR A 72 -17.17 15.59 -0.04
N ILE A 73 -15.89 15.29 -0.10
CA ILE A 73 -14.84 16.11 0.50
C ILE A 73 -13.62 16.15 -0.41
N ASN A 74 -12.87 17.24 -0.32
CA ASN A 74 -11.62 17.43 -1.00
C ASN A 74 -10.49 17.41 0.02
N PHE A 75 -9.62 16.38 -0.07
CA PHE A 75 -8.40 16.26 0.72
C PHE A 75 -7.14 16.40 -0.16
N ALA A 76 -7.22 17.07 -1.31
CA ALA A 76 -6.09 17.18 -2.22
C ALA A 76 -4.91 17.95 -1.61
N ALA A 77 -5.18 18.94 -0.76
CA ALA A 77 -4.13 19.68 -0.06
C ALA A 77 -3.42 18.78 0.96
N GLU A 78 -4.17 18.08 1.80
CA GLU A 78 -3.63 17.14 2.80
C GLU A 78 -2.88 15.99 2.13
N TYR A 79 -3.37 15.52 0.98
CA TYR A 79 -2.72 14.49 0.18
C TYR A 79 -1.37 14.98 -0.34
N TRP A 80 -1.34 16.17 -0.93
CA TRP A 80 -0.11 16.76 -1.45
C TRP A 80 0.95 16.86 -0.35
N ASP A 81 0.60 17.55 0.74
CA ASP A 81 1.53 17.88 1.83
C ASP A 81 2.00 16.64 2.59
N ASN A 82 1.10 15.69 2.90
CA ASN A 82 1.42 14.59 3.81
C ASN A 82 1.80 13.28 3.11
N VAL A 83 1.54 13.16 1.80
CA VAL A 83 1.80 11.93 1.04
C VAL A 83 2.70 12.19 -0.14
N PHE A 84 2.34 13.14 -1.00
CA PHE A 84 3.02 13.32 -2.28
C PHE A 84 4.40 13.96 -2.15
N GLU A 85 4.55 14.98 -1.29
CA GLU A 85 5.87 15.60 -1.04
C GLU A 85 6.88 14.58 -0.53
N HIS A 86 6.51 13.79 0.48
CA HIS A 86 7.36 12.71 1.01
C HIS A 86 7.71 11.67 -0.06
N PHE A 87 6.74 11.30 -0.88
CA PHE A 87 6.96 10.39 -2.01
C PHE A 87 8.03 10.92 -2.97
N LEU A 88 8.00 12.22 -3.31
CA LEU A 88 9.03 12.84 -4.16
C LEU A 88 10.40 12.90 -3.48
N GLU A 89 10.45 13.18 -2.18
CA GLU A 89 11.69 13.21 -1.39
C GLU A 89 12.39 11.84 -1.36
N GLU A 90 11.64 10.77 -1.12
CA GLU A 90 12.18 9.41 -1.12
C GLU A 90 12.75 9.01 -2.49
N TYR A 91 12.08 9.40 -3.59
CA TYR A 91 12.62 9.18 -4.93
C TYR A 91 13.88 10.01 -5.21
N LYS A 92 13.96 11.27 -4.73
CA LYS A 92 15.18 12.09 -4.81
C LYS A 92 16.34 11.43 -4.05
N ALA A 93 16.06 10.75 -2.94
CA ALA A 93 17.03 9.98 -2.18
C ALA A 93 17.40 8.62 -2.84
N GLY A 94 16.82 8.30 -4.00
CA GLY A 94 17.06 7.05 -4.71
C GLY A 94 16.39 5.83 -4.07
N ARG A 95 15.45 6.04 -3.14
CA ARG A 95 14.64 4.98 -2.49
C ARG A 95 13.39 4.69 -3.32
N THR A 96 12.65 3.65 -2.95
CA THR A 96 11.38 3.30 -3.60
C THR A 96 10.26 3.34 -2.55
N PRO A 97 9.57 4.48 -2.37
CA PRO A 97 8.50 4.63 -1.37
C PRO A 97 7.24 3.85 -1.75
N ASN A 98 6.31 3.73 -0.79
CA ASN A 98 4.96 3.22 -1.03
C ASN A 98 3.91 4.28 -0.62
N PRO A 99 3.39 5.07 -1.57
CA PRO A 99 2.46 6.17 -1.26
C PRO A 99 1.09 5.68 -0.77
N ASP A 100 0.69 4.44 -1.08
CA ASP A 100 -0.61 3.90 -0.64
C ASP A 100 -0.63 3.66 0.88
N ILE A 101 0.51 3.34 1.48
CA ILE A 101 0.66 3.20 2.94
C ILE A 101 0.43 4.55 3.63
N LEU A 102 1.01 5.62 3.09
CA LEU A 102 0.84 6.97 3.62
C LEU A 102 -0.57 7.51 3.36
N CYS A 103 -1.17 7.21 2.20
CA CYS A 103 -2.57 7.52 1.92
C CYS A 103 -3.50 6.91 2.98
N ASN A 104 -3.26 5.64 3.37
CA ASN A 104 -4.01 5.05 4.47
C ASN A 104 -3.74 5.77 5.81
N LYS A 105 -2.47 5.99 6.14
CA LYS A 105 -2.06 6.61 7.41
C LYS A 105 -2.62 8.02 7.60
N GLU A 106 -2.43 8.91 6.61
CA GLU A 106 -2.66 10.35 6.74
C GLU A 106 -4.02 10.78 6.21
N ILE A 107 -4.58 10.06 5.23
CA ILE A 107 -5.85 10.44 4.60
C ILE A 107 -6.98 9.52 5.06
N LYS A 108 -6.95 8.23 4.72
CA LYS A 108 -8.12 7.35 4.92
C LYS A 108 -8.40 7.03 6.38
N PHE A 109 -7.42 7.02 7.27
CA PHE A 109 -7.61 6.68 8.69
C PHE A 109 -7.19 7.79 9.65
N LYS A 110 -6.96 8.99 9.13
CA LYS A 110 -6.72 10.20 9.91
C LYS A 110 -7.67 11.30 9.44
N ALA A 111 -7.41 11.97 8.31
CA ALA A 111 -8.29 13.05 7.82
C ALA A 111 -9.75 12.60 7.63
N PHE A 112 -9.98 11.44 6.99
CA PHE A 112 -11.32 10.88 6.84
C PHE A 112 -11.94 10.49 8.18
N LEU A 113 -11.18 9.86 9.07
CA LEU A 113 -11.67 9.44 10.39
C LEU A 113 -12.09 10.65 11.24
N GLU A 114 -11.25 11.69 11.27
CA GLU A 114 -11.49 12.96 11.97
C GLU A 114 -12.74 13.65 11.39
N PHE A 115 -12.80 13.84 10.07
CA PHE A 115 -13.96 14.44 9.41
C PHE A 115 -15.26 13.67 9.65
N ALA A 116 -15.23 12.33 9.56
CA ALA A 116 -16.41 11.51 9.80
C ALA A 116 -16.93 11.65 11.23
N ALA A 117 -16.02 11.72 12.22
CA ALA A 117 -16.41 11.87 13.62
C ALA A 117 -16.90 13.28 13.94
N GLU A 118 -16.15 14.31 13.53
CA GLU A 118 -16.37 15.71 13.94
C GLU A 118 -17.49 16.39 13.14
N GLU A 119 -17.54 16.18 11.82
CA GLU A 119 -18.47 16.89 10.93
C GLU A 119 -19.72 16.06 10.60
N LEU A 120 -19.56 14.74 10.48
CA LEU A 120 -20.68 13.84 10.12
C LEU A 120 -21.31 13.11 11.32
N GLY A 121 -20.71 13.25 12.52
CA GLY A 121 -21.21 12.64 13.76
C GLY A 121 -21.18 11.11 13.74
N ALA A 122 -20.22 10.52 13.03
CA ALA A 122 -20.10 9.08 12.87
C ALA A 122 -19.47 8.41 14.09
N THR A 123 -19.94 7.20 14.41
CA THR A 123 -19.29 6.35 15.42
C THR A 123 -18.13 5.56 14.80
N TYR A 124 -18.31 5.10 13.57
CA TYR A 124 -17.31 4.34 12.83
C TYR A 124 -17.13 4.87 11.41
N ILE A 125 -15.94 4.65 10.86
CA ILE A 125 -15.75 4.64 9.42
C ILE A 125 -15.73 3.20 8.91
N ALA A 126 -15.97 3.03 7.61
CA ALA A 126 -15.74 1.76 6.94
C ALA A 126 -15.05 1.96 5.60
N THR A 127 -14.33 0.94 5.17
CA THR A 127 -13.64 0.94 3.88
C THR A 127 -13.79 -0.40 3.18
N GLY A 128 -13.61 -0.42 1.86
CA GLY A 128 -13.56 -1.64 1.06
C GLY A 128 -12.24 -2.41 1.15
N HIS A 129 -11.48 -2.28 2.24
CA HIS A 129 -10.22 -3.00 2.40
C HIS A 129 -10.45 -4.46 2.78
N TYR A 130 -9.71 -5.36 2.15
CA TYR A 130 -9.66 -6.80 2.46
C TYR A 130 -8.75 -7.06 3.67
N VAL A 131 -9.23 -6.62 4.83
CA VAL A 131 -8.63 -6.85 6.14
C VAL A 131 -9.72 -7.18 7.13
N ARG A 132 -9.38 -7.83 8.23
CA ARG A 132 -10.36 -8.11 9.30
C ARG A 132 -9.97 -7.37 10.56
N ARG A 133 -10.99 -7.10 11.37
CA ARG A 133 -10.83 -6.59 12.73
C ARG A 133 -11.27 -7.68 13.68
N ASP A 134 -10.50 -7.88 14.74
CA ASP A 134 -10.90 -8.76 15.84
C ASP A 134 -10.84 -8.02 17.18
N ASP A 135 -11.94 -8.08 17.92
CA ASP A 135 -12.08 -7.47 19.24
C ASP A 135 -12.08 -8.51 20.38
N SER A 136 -11.90 -9.80 20.07
CA SER A 136 -12.07 -10.91 21.03
C SER A 136 -11.15 -10.85 22.25
N THR A 137 -10.02 -10.14 22.16
CA THR A 137 -9.04 -9.98 23.24
C THR A 137 -9.30 -8.78 24.14
N GLY A 138 -10.36 -8.01 23.87
CA GLY A 138 -10.65 -6.74 24.56
C GLY A 138 -9.87 -5.54 24.02
N ARG A 139 -8.98 -5.75 23.05
CA ARG A 139 -8.33 -4.70 22.26
C ARG A 139 -8.50 -5.00 20.76
N PRO A 140 -8.78 -3.98 19.93
CA PRO A 140 -8.92 -4.18 18.48
C PRO A 140 -7.59 -4.62 17.86
N ARG A 141 -7.62 -5.74 17.14
CA ARG A 141 -6.49 -6.30 16.39
C ARG A 141 -6.74 -6.17 14.89
N LEU A 142 -5.68 -5.89 14.14
CA LEU A 142 -5.70 -5.92 12.68
C LEU A 142 -5.33 -7.31 12.20
N LEU A 143 -6.28 -7.99 11.55
CA LEU A 143 -6.06 -9.31 10.97
C LEU A 143 -6.01 -9.23 9.45
N ARG A 144 -5.38 -10.25 8.84
CA ARG A 144 -5.42 -10.48 7.40
C ARG A 144 -6.86 -10.65 6.91
N GLY A 145 -7.12 -10.23 5.68
CA GLY A 145 -8.33 -10.63 4.96
C GLY A 145 -8.35 -12.14 4.70
N LEU A 146 -9.53 -12.76 4.61
CA LEU A 146 -9.66 -14.20 4.32
C LEU A 146 -9.10 -14.57 2.94
N ASP A 147 -9.29 -13.71 1.94
CA ASP A 147 -8.72 -13.90 0.61
C ASP A 147 -7.22 -13.57 0.62
N GLY A 148 -6.38 -14.60 0.70
CA GLY A 148 -4.92 -14.43 0.71
C GLY A 148 -4.34 -13.74 -0.54
N ASN A 149 -5.05 -13.70 -1.66
CA ASN A 149 -4.62 -13.00 -2.89
C ASN A 149 -5.00 -11.51 -2.88
N LYS A 150 -5.87 -11.11 -1.96
CA LYS A 150 -6.40 -9.76 -1.82
C LYS A 150 -6.15 -9.14 -0.44
N ASP A 151 -5.65 -9.90 0.54
CA ASP A 151 -5.26 -9.41 1.87
C ASP A 151 -4.49 -8.09 1.77
N GLN A 152 -5.09 -7.02 2.27
CA GLN A 152 -4.57 -5.65 2.21
C GLN A 152 -3.94 -5.20 3.54
N SER A 153 -3.77 -6.10 4.52
CA SER A 153 -3.20 -5.77 5.83
C SER A 153 -1.81 -5.12 5.73
N TYR A 154 -1.04 -5.46 4.69
CA TYR A 154 0.25 -4.86 4.37
C TYR A 154 0.16 -3.33 4.25
N PHE A 155 -0.91 -2.79 3.67
CA PHE A 155 -1.05 -1.35 3.47
C PHE A 155 -1.57 -0.60 4.70
N LEU A 156 -2.05 -1.33 5.71
CA LEU A 156 -2.66 -0.80 6.93
C LEU A 156 -1.81 -1.01 8.18
N TYR A 157 -0.54 -1.43 8.04
CA TYR A 157 0.34 -1.69 9.18
C TYR A 157 0.54 -0.46 10.09
N THR A 158 0.37 0.75 9.55
CA THR A 158 0.56 2.01 10.27
C THR A 158 -0.59 2.33 11.22
N LEU A 159 -1.74 1.65 11.10
CA LEU A 159 -2.91 1.91 11.94
C LEU A 159 -2.64 1.57 13.41
N SER A 160 -3.29 2.30 14.31
CA SER A 160 -3.33 2.00 15.74
C SER A 160 -4.51 1.11 16.08
N GLU A 161 -4.46 0.42 17.22
CA GLU A 161 -5.60 -0.28 17.81
C GLU A 161 -6.81 0.65 17.99
N ALA A 162 -6.59 1.95 18.26
CA ALA A 162 -7.66 2.94 18.32
C ALA A 162 -8.31 3.19 16.95
N GLN A 163 -7.51 3.45 15.91
CA GLN A 163 -8.01 3.65 14.54
C GLN A 163 -8.69 2.39 13.99
N VAL A 164 -8.12 1.21 14.25
CA VAL A 164 -8.76 -0.08 13.94
C VAL A 164 -10.08 -0.21 14.72
N GLY A 165 -10.08 0.16 15.99
CA GLY A 165 -11.26 0.20 16.87
C GLY A 165 -12.38 1.13 16.40
N GLN A 166 -12.06 2.14 15.60
CA GLN A 166 -13.02 3.08 15.00
C GLN A 166 -13.35 2.75 13.55
N SER A 167 -12.85 1.62 13.03
CA SER A 167 -13.01 1.22 11.63
C SER A 167 -13.72 -0.13 11.50
N LEU A 168 -14.46 -0.29 10.40
CA LEU A 168 -15.11 -1.52 9.98
C LEU A 168 -14.64 -1.94 8.57
N PHE A 169 -14.50 -3.25 8.36
CA PHE A 169 -13.96 -3.82 7.12
C PHE A 169 -14.85 -4.96 6.60
N PRO A 170 -16.06 -4.67 6.08
CA PRO A 170 -17.09 -5.70 5.86
C PRO A 170 -16.70 -6.75 4.82
N VAL A 171 -15.83 -6.41 3.87
CA VAL A 171 -15.36 -7.33 2.82
C VAL A 171 -14.15 -8.18 3.24
N GLY A 172 -13.57 -7.94 4.42
CA GLY A 172 -12.45 -8.71 4.94
C GLY A 172 -12.74 -10.20 5.15
N ASP A 173 -14.01 -10.51 5.42
CA ASP A 173 -14.52 -11.87 5.62
C ASP A 173 -15.04 -12.52 4.33
N LEU A 174 -14.79 -11.92 3.17
CA LEU A 174 -15.27 -12.42 1.88
C LEU A 174 -14.12 -12.63 0.90
N GLU A 175 -14.26 -13.64 0.06
CA GLU A 175 -13.41 -13.77 -1.12
C GLU A 175 -13.83 -12.76 -2.21
N LYS A 176 -12.88 -12.29 -3.02
CA LYS A 176 -13.19 -11.33 -4.09
C LYS A 176 -14.30 -11.79 -5.06
N PRO A 177 -14.39 -13.07 -5.46
CA PRO A 177 -15.49 -13.55 -6.30
C PRO A 177 -16.86 -13.34 -5.64
N GLU A 178 -16.94 -13.54 -4.32
CA GLU A 178 -18.19 -13.39 -3.56
C GLU A 178 -18.63 -11.91 -3.51
N VAL A 179 -17.70 -10.99 -3.31
CA VAL A 179 -17.96 -9.54 -3.40
C VAL A 179 -18.52 -9.18 -4.78
N ARG A 180 -17.93 -9.71 -5.87
CA ARG A 180 -18.45 -9.47 -7.23
C ARG A 180 -19.83 -10.07 -7.44
N ARG A 181 -20.08 -11.30 -6.95
CA ARG A 181 -21.39 -11.95 -7.03
C ARG A 181 -22.47 -11.11 -6.35
N ILE A 182 -22.23 -10.64 -5.13
CA ILE A 182 -23.17 -9.76 -4.39
C ILE A 182 -23.46 -8.49 -5.20
N ALA A 183 -22.43 -7.84 -5.75
CA ALA A 183 -22.61 -6.65 -6.55
C ALA A 183 -23.43 -6.89 -7.83
N GLU A 184 -23.24 -8.04 -8.48
CA GLU A 184 -24.01 -8.46 -9.67
C GLU A 184 -25.48 -8.75 -9.33
N GLU A 185 -25.75 -9.46 -8.23
CA GLU A 185 -27.12 -9.76 -7.78
C GLU A 185 -27.90 -8.51 -7.40
N LEU A 186 -27.22 -7.54 -6.79
CA LEU A 186 -27.76 -6.22 -6.53
C LEU A 186 -27.86 -5.37 -7.80
N GLY A 187 -27.24 -5.75 -8.92
CA GLY A 187 -27.19 -4.99 -10.16
C GLY A 187 -26.49 -3.64 -9.99
N LEU A 188 -25.43 -3.56 -9.18
CA LEU A 188 -24.66 -2.34 -8.97
C LEU A 188 -23.85 -2.00 -10.23
N VAL A 189 -23.75 -0.70 -10.57
CA VAL A 189 -22.97 -0.24 -11.74
C VAL A 189 -21.50 -0.66 -11.66
N THR A 190 -20.97 -0.78 -10.44
CA THR A 190 -19.58 -1.15 -10.16
C THR A 190 -19.30 -2.66 -10.29
N ALA A 191 -20.30 -3.51 -10.46
CA ALA A 191 -20.13 -4.98 -10.38
C ALA A 191 -19.09 -5.53 -11.36
N LYS A 192 -19.09 -5.01 -12.60
CA LYS A 192 -18.16 -5.41 -13.68
C LYS A 192 -16.94 -4.49 -13.80
N LYS A 193 -16.83 -3.47 -12.95
CA LYS A 193 -15.69 -2.54 -12.97
C LYS A 193 -14.42 -3.29 -12.60
N LYS A 194 -13.33 -3.00 -13.32
CA LYS A 194 -12.01 -3.56 -13.01
C LYS A 194 -11.53 -2.97 -11.69
N ASP A 195 -10.72 -3.75 -10.97
CA ASP A 195 -10.05 -3.24 -9.78
C ASP A 195 -9.06 -2.15 -10.21
N SER A 196 -8.96 -1.07 -9.44
CA SER A 196 -7.94 -0.04 -9.67
C SER A 196 -6.54 -0.67 -9.58
N THR A 197 -5.70 -0.36 -10.56
CA THR A 197 -4.31 -0.80 -10.59
C THR A 197 -3.39 0.42 -10.62
N GLY A 198 -2.20 0.30 -10.03
CA GLY A 198 -1.28 1.42 -9.85
C GLY A 198 -1.47 2.12 -8.51
N ILE A 199 -0.78 3.24 -8.35
CA ILE A 199 -0.86 4.10 -7.16
C ILE A 199 -2.21 4.79 -7.15
N CYS A 200 -2.88 4.83 -5.99
CA CYS A 200 -4.30 5.15 -5.83
C CYS A 200 -4.79 6.42 -6.57
N PHE A 201 -3.94 7.44 -6.73
CA PHE A 201 -4.29 8.74 -7.32
C PHE A 201 -3.69 9.00 -8.71
N ILE A 202 -2.70 8.22 -9.13
CA ILE A 202 -2.06 8.37 -10.45
C ILE A 202 -2.93 7.73 -11.54
N GLY A 203 -3.73 6.73 -11.16
CA GLY A 203 -4.53 5.92 -12.09
C GLY A 203 -3.67 5.06 -13.02
N GLU A 204 -4.20 4.73 -14.20
CA GLU A 204 -3.55 3.84 -15.18
C GLU A 204 -2.49 4.54 -16.05
N ARG A 205 -1.80 5.56 -15.52
CA ARG A 205 -0.76 6.31 -16.26
C ARG A 205 0.60 5.59 -16.23
N LYS A 206 1.42 5.86 -17.24
CA LYS A 206 2.83 5.41 -17.23
C LYS A 206 3.58 6.13 -16.12
N PHE A 207 3.99 5.38 -15.11
CA PHE A 207 4.68 5.90 -13.92
C PHE A 207 5.89 6.78 -14.25
N LYS A 208 6.68 6.40 -15.27
CA LYS A 208 7.84 7.18 -15.72
C LYS A 208 7.45 8.59 -16.18
N ASP A 209 6.40 8.69 -16.99
CA ASP A 209 5.96 9.95 -17.59
C ASP A 209 5.33 10.86 -16.53
N PHE A 210 4.65 10.27 -15.54
CA PHE A 210 4.15 10.99 -14.36
C PHE A 210 5.32 11.56 -13.53
N LEU A 211 6.27 10.73 -13.12
CA LEU A 211 7.35 11.16 -12.23
C LEU A 211 8.26 12.21 -12.89
N ALA A 212 8.41 12.18 -14.22
CA ALA A 212 9.18 13.15 -15.00
C ALA A 212 8.62 14.59 -14.94
N GLN A 213 7.36 14.77 -14.53
CA GLN A 213 6.74 16.10 -14.38
C GLN A 213 7.26 16.82 -13.12
N TYR A 214 7.70 16.07 -12.11
CA TYR A 214 8.11 16.61 -10.81
C TYR A 214 9.61 16.47 -10.53
N LEU A 215 10.25 15.43 -11.07
CA LEU A 215 11.66 15.14 -10.84
C LEU A 215 12.46 15.18 -12.16
N PRO A 216 13.51 16.01 -12.25
CA PRO A 216 14.35 16.03 -13.44
C PRO A 216 15.12 14.71 -13.58
N ALA A 217 15.03 14.11 -14.76
CA ALA A 217 15.81 12.93 -15.10
C ALA A 217 17.31 13.24 -15.14
N ARG A 218 18.10 12.38 -14.50
CA ARG A 218 19.56 12.42 -14.51
C ARG A 218 20.11 11.10 -15.07
N PRO A 219 20.35 11.01 -16.39
CA PRO A 219 20.92 9.81 -16.99
C PRO A 219 22.30 9.48 -16.40
N GLY A 220 22.64 8.19 -16.37
CA GLY A 220 23.87 7.70 -15.75
C GLY A 220 24.20 6.27 -16.19
N PRO A 221 25.42 5.79 -15.91
CA PRO A 221 25.89 4.50 -16.38
C PRO A 221 25.14 3.32 -15.73
N ILE A 222 24.93 2.28 -16.54
CA ILE A 222 24.56 0.94 -16.05
C ILE A 222 25.84 0.10 -16.01
N GLU A 223 26.21 -0.38 -14.83
CA GLU A 223 27.40 -1.18 -14.58
C GLU A 223 27.05 -2.61 -14.15
N THR A 224 27.85 -3.59 -14.55
CA THR A 224 27.80 -4.93 -13.95
C THR A 224 28.37 -4.90 -12.54
N VAL A 225 28.18 -5.98 -11.79
CA VAL A 225 28.79 -6.16 -10.45
C VAL A 225 30.33 -6.06 -10.46
N ASP A 226 30.96 -6.35 -11.59
CA ASP A 226 32.40 -6.26 -11.84
C ASP A 226 32.87 -4.86 -12.32
N GLY A 227 31.95 -3.89 -12.42
CA GLY A 227 32.24 -2.53 -12.85
C GLY A 227 32.32 -2.32 -14.36
N LYS A 228 31.91 -3.29 -15.19
CA LYS A 228 31.84 -3.10 -16.66
C LYS A 228 30.60 -2.26 -17.00
N ILE A 229 30.80 -1.12 -17.67
CA ILE A 229 29.70 -0.33 -18.21
C ILE A 229 29.06 -1.08 -19.38
N ILE A 230 27.75 -1.28 -19.32
CA ILE A 230 27.00 -2.04 -20.34
C ILE A 230 25.76 -1.30 -20.87
N GLY A 231 25.54 -0.07 -20.44
CA GLY A 231 24.43 0.76 -20.92
C GLY A 231 24.31 2.07 -20.17
N GLU A 232 23.21 2.77 -20.39
CA GLU A 232 22.86 4.03 -19.74
C GLU A 232 21.40 3.97 -19.27
N HIS A 233 21.14 4.35 -18.03
CA HIS A 233 19.80 4.48 -17.48
C HIS A 233 19.29 5.90 -17.67
N GLN A 234 17.96 6.07 -17.69
CA GLN A 234 17.33 7.39 -17.86
C GLN A 234 17.09 8.13 -16.52
N GLY A 235 17.47 7.51 -15.40
CA GLY A 235 17.41 8.09 -14.06
C GLY A 235 17.21 7.01 -13.02
N LEU A 236 17.95 7.05 -11.91
CA LEU A 236 17.89 6.01 -10.87
C LEU A 236 16.50 5.85 -10.25
N MET A 237 15.70 6.93 -10.20
CA MET A 237 14.35 6.91 -9.65
C MET A 237 13.37 6.04 -10.46
N TYR A 238 13.69 5.72 -11.72
CA TYR A 238 12.88 4.82 -12.55
C TYR A 238 13.19 3.34 -12.33
N HIS A 239 14.12 3.04 -11.41
CA HIS A 239 14.62 1.70 -11.16
C HIS A 239 14.47 1.29 -9.69
N THR A 240 14.08 0.04 -9.48
CA THR A 240 13.97 -0.59 -8.16
C THR A 240 14.79 -1.89 -8.14
N LEU A 241 15.30 -2.29 -6.97
CA LEU A 241 16.03 -3.54 -6.84
C LEU A 241 15.15 -4.73 -7.27
N GLY A 242 15.76 -5.70 -7.95
CA GLY A 242 15.05 -6.84 -8.55
C GLY A 242 14.28 -6.52 -9.84
N GLN A 243 14.31 -5.27 -10.32
CA GLN A 243 13.70 -4.92 -11.60
C GLN A 243 14.43 -5.59 -12.77
N ARG A 244 13.67 -6.30 -13.61
CA ARG A 244 14.15 -6.91 -14.86
C ARG A 244 13.84 -6.09 -16.11
N LYS A 245 12.63 -5.53 -16.18
CA LYS A 245 12.14 -4.83 -17.37
C LYS A 245 12.62 -3.38 -17.41
N GLY A 246 12.77 -2.83 -18.61
CA GLY A 246 13.08 -1.41 -18.81
C GLY A 246 14.55 -1.04 -18.61
N LEU A 247 15.46 -2.01 -18.57
CA LEU A 247 16.91 -1.78 -18.47
C LEU A 247 17.57 -1.44 -19.81
N GLY A 248 16.92 -1.76 -20.94
CA GLY A 248 17.45 -1.47 -22.28
C GLY A 248 18.73 -2.24 -22.65
N ILE A 249 19.10 -3.26 -21.85
CA ILE A 249 20.29 -4.09 -22.05
C ILE A 249 19.87 -5.49 -22.53
N GLY A 250 20.42 -5.94 -23.65
CA GLY A 250 20.17 -7.25 -24.25
C GLY A 250 21.14 -7.54 -25.39
N GLY A 251 21.45 -8.82 -25.63
CA GLY A 251 22.30 -9.26 -26.76
C GLY A 251 23.78 -8.87 -26.66
N LEU A 252 24.32 -8.71 -25.44
CA LEU A 252 25.74 -8.40 -25.25
C LEU A 252 26.58 -9.65 -25.54
N LYS A 253 27.60 -9.50 -26.40
CA LYS A 253 28.46 -10.58 -26.90
C LYS A 253 29.17 -11.39 -25.80
N ASP A 254 29.44 -10.76 -24.65
CA ASP A 254 30.17 -11.36 -23.53
C ASP A 254 29.26 -11.66 -22.31
N ALA A 255 27.94 -11.65 -22.50
CA ALA A 255 26.96 -11.95 -21.44
C ALA A 255 26.24 -13.27 -21.72
N GLY A 256 25.82 -13.98 -20.66
CA GLY A 256 25.00 -15.19 -20.81
C GLY A 256 23.59 -14.89 -21.31
N ASP A 257 22.79 -15.94 -21.54
CA ASP A 257 21.38 -15.82 -21.97
C ASP A 257 20.42 -15.45 -20.83
N GLU A 258 20.92 -15.40 -19.58
CA GLU A 258 20.12 -15.09 -18.42
C GLU A 258 19.67 -13.62 -18.38
N PRO A 259 18.46 -13.35 -17.87
CA PRO A 259 17.97 -11.98 -17.76
C PRO A 259 18.78 -11.16 -16.76
N TRP A 260 18.90 -9.87 -17.05
CA TRP A 260 19.51 -8.88 -16.16
C TRP A 260 18.52 -8.35 -15.12
N TYR A 261 19.00 -8.15 -13.90
CA TYR A 261 18.28 -7.58 -12.77
C TYR A 261 19.06 -6.45 -12.15
N VAL A 262 18.36 -5.42 -11.67
CA VAL A 262 18.95 -4.39 -10.80
C VAL A 262 19.31 -5.00 -9.47
N VAL A 263 20.58 -4.95 -9.10
CA VAL A 263 21.08 -5.45 -7.81
C VAL A 263 21.55 -4.34 -6.88
N ASP A 264 21.83 -3.14 -7.39
CA ASP A 264 22.16 -1.99 -6.55
C ASP A 264 21.85 -0.63 -7.22
N LYS A 265 21.74 0.41 -6.38
CA LYS A 265 21.67 1.82 -6.81
C LYS A 265 22.73 2.62 -6.06
N GLU A 266 23.72 3.12 -6.77
CA GLU A 266 24.78 3.95 -6.19
C GLU A 266 24.50 5.42 -6.45
N VAL A 267 23.68 6.03 -5.57
CA VAL A 267 23.19 7.40 -5.71
C VAL A 267 24.32 8.42 -5.84
N ALA A 268 25.40 8.26 -5.07
CA ALA A 268 26.54 9.18 -5.11
C ALA A 268 27.29 9.19 -6.46
N ARG A 269 27.33 8.05 -7.16
CA ARG A 269 27.95 7.93 -8.50
C ARG A 269 26.94 8.07 -9.64
N ASN A 270 25.65 8.15 -9.34
CA ASN A 270 24.56 8.03 -10.29
C ASN A 270 24.67 6.76 -11.16
N THR A 271 24.98 5.62 -10.54
CA THR A 271 25.22 4.34 -11.24
C THR A 271 24.14 3.32 -10.87
N LEU A 272 23.59 2.65 -11.89
CA LEU A 272 22.72 1.49 -11.72
C LEU A 272 23.53 0.21 -11.83
N VAL A 273 23.56 -0.61 -10.78
CA VAL A 273 24.33 -1.87 -10.78
C VAL A 273 23.40 -3.03 -11.10
N VAL A 274 23.79 -3.88 -12.05
CA VAL A 274 23.00 -5.01 -12.53
C VAL A 274 23.78 -6.33 -12.51
N ALA A 275 23.06 -7.45 -12.41
CA ALA A 275 23.61 -8.80 -12.50
C ALA A 275 22.67 -9.72 -13.29
N GLN A 276 23.17 -10.85 -13.79
CA GLN A 276 22.36 -11.87 -14.46
C GLN A 276 21.86 -12.93 -13.46
N GLY A 277 20.64 -13.44 -13.70
CA GLY A 277 20.10 -14.58 -12.97
C GLY A 277 19.93 -14.35 -11.46
N GLU A 278 20.07 -15.42 -10.68
CA GLU A 278 19.96 -15.44 -9.21
C GLU A 278 21.29 -15.05 -8.53
N HIS A 279 21.87 -13.93 -8.95
CA HIS A 279 23.17 -13.48 -8.42
C HIS A 279 23.11 -13.21 -6.90
N PRO A 280 24.11 -13.62 -6.09
CA PRO A 280 24.12 -13.44 -4.62
C PRO A 280 23.84 -12.00 -4.15
N ARG A 281 24.37 -11.01 -4.87
CA ARG A 281 24.14 -9.56 -4.62
C ARG A 281 22.66 -9.11 -4.69
N LEU A 282 21.77 -9.94 -5.25
CA LEU A 282 20.33 -9.71 -5.22
C LEU A 282 19.70 -10.09 -3.87
N TYR A 283 20.30 -11.02 -3.14
CA TYR A 283 19.79 -11.60 -1.91
C TYR A 283 20.27 -10.85 -0.68
N SER A 284 19.52 -10.99 0.40
CA SER A 284 19.81 -10.37 1.68
C SER A 284 19.44 -11.30 2.82
N ASP A 285 20.27 -11.35 3.86
CA ASP A 285 20.05 -12.20 5.05
C ASP A 285 19.19 -11.49 6.12
N GLY A 286 18.87 -10.22 5.90
CA GLY A 286 18.07 -9.42 6.82
C GLY A 286 18.03 -7.96 6.42
N LEU A 287 17.50 -7.14 7.34
CA LEU A 287 17.33 -5.70 7.16
C LEU A 287 17.37 -4.93 8.48
N ILE A 288 17.53 -3.61 8.35
CA ILE A 288 17.18 -2.64 9.39
C ILE A 288 15.88 -1.95 8.96
N ALA A 289 14.89 -1.94 9.83
CA ALA A 289 13.67 -1.17 9.65
C ALA A 289 13.59 -0.05 10.70
N SER A 290 13.16 1.13 10.25
CA SER A 290 12.90 2.30 11.10
C SER A 290 11.45 2.78 10.92
N GLN A 291 11.10 3.93 11.51
CA GLN A 291 9.75 4.52 11.41
C GLN A 291 8.67 3.51 11.81
N LEU A 292 8.89 2.87 12.96
CA LEU A 292 8.10 1.74 13.41
C LEU A 292 6.70 2.17 13.83
N HIS A 293 5.71 1.42 13.34
CA HIS A 293 4.33 1.51 13.75
C HIS A 293 3.86 0.11 14.17
N TRP A 294 3.57 -0.06 15.45
CA TRP A 294 2.94 -1.27 15.99
C TRP A 294 1.45 -1.02 16.19
N VAL A 295 0.59 -1.96 15.80
CA VAL A 295 -0.87 -1.77 15.87
C VAL A 295 -1.29 -1.49 17.32
N ASN A 296 -0.81 -2.27 18.27
CA ASN A 296 -1.05 -2.07 19.71
C ASN A 296 -0.27 -0.90 20.35
N ARG A 297 0.47 -0.11 19.54
CA ARG A 297 1.34 1.00 19.97
C ARG A 297 2.35 0.66 21.06
N THR A 298 2.72 -0.62 21.16
CA THR A 298 3.68 -1.11 22.14
C THR A 298 4.95 -1.58 21.42
N PRO A 299 6.10 -0.92 21.61
CA PRO A 299 7.36 -1.34 21.00
C PRO A 299 7.77 -2.75 21.44
N ILE A 300 8.35 -3.51 20.52
CA ILE A 300 9.01 -4.79 20.84
C ILE A 300 10.28 -4.48 21.64
N ARG A 301 10.44 -5.08 22.82
CA ARG A 301 11.58 -4.85 23.74
C ARG A 301 12.54 -6.04 23.85
N GLU A 302 12.12 -7.20 23.39
CA GLU A 302 12.89 -8.43 23.43
C GLU A 302 12.86 -9.10 22.06
N PRO A 303 13.86 -9.93 21.72
CA PRO A 303 13.86 -10.68 20.47
C PRO A 303 12.56 -11.48 20.29
N ARG A 304 11.92 -11.33 19.13
CA ARG A 304 10.63 -11.97 18.82
C ARG A 304 10.69 -12.69 17.48
N ARG A 305 10.21 -13.94 17.45
CA ARG A 305 9.97 -14.67 16.21
C ARG A 305 8.64 -14.25 15.60
N ALA A 306 8.63 -14.04 14.29
CA ALA A 306 7.47 -13.61 13.52
C ALA A 306 7.70 -13.94 12.03
N THR A 307 6.72 -13.64 11.19
CA THR A 307 6.94 -13.55 9.74
C THR A 307 6.97 -12.10 9.29
N VAL A 308 7.64 -11.83 8.17
CA VAL A 308 7.73 -10.51 7.56
C VAL A 308 7.39 -10.54 6.07
N LYS A 309 6.75 -9.49 5.58
CA LYS A 309 6.66 -9.16 4.15
C LYS A 309 7.47 -7.90 3.88
N THR A 310 8.40 -7.97 2.92
CA THR A 310 9.22 -6.83 2.46
C THR A 310 8.64 -6.17 1.20
N ARG A 311 7.55 -6.71 0.66
CA ARG A 311 6.72 -6.13 -0.41
C ARG A 311 5.32 -6.73 -0.40
N TYR A 312 4.36 -5.99 -0.96
CA TYR A 312 2.99 -6.48 -1.12
C TYR A 312 2.94 -7.77 -1.96
N ARG A 313 2.08 -8.72 -1.56
CA ARG A 313 1.91 -10.06 -2.15
C ARG A 313 3.12 -11.00 -2.09
N GLN A 314 4.15 -10.65 -1.35
CA GLN A 314 5.17 -11.63 -0.99
C GLN A 314 4.56 -12.72 -0.09
N GLN A 315 5.10 -13.93 -0.18
CA GLN A 315 4.88 -14.94 0.85
C GLN A 315 5.54 -14.50 2.15
N ASP A 316 5.03 -15.03 3.26
CA ASP A 316 5.57 -14.76 4.58
C ASP A 316 6.98 -15.32 4.71
N ILE A 317 7.91 -14.49 5.17
CA ILE A 317 9.30 -14.89 5.42
C ILE A 317 9.48 -15.07 6.93
N PRO A 318 9.81 -16.29 7.40
CA PRO A 318 10.20 -16.50 8.79
C PRO A 318 11.42 -15.65 9.16
N CYS A 319 11.33 -14.95 10.30
CA CYS A 319 12.38 -14.03 10.73
C CYS A 319 12.49 -13.94 12.26
N LEU A 320 13.62 -13.39 12.71
CA LEU A 320 13.84 -12.93 14.07
C LEU A 320 13.89 -11.39 14.07
N ILE A 321 13.03 -10.77 14.85
CA ILE A 321 13.03 -9.33 15.12
C ILE A 321 13.84 -9.09 16.39
N GLU A 322 14.86 -8.24 16.30
CA GLU A 322 15.71 -7.84 17.42
C GLU A 322 15.64 -6.31 17.57
N PRO A 323 15.12 -5.78 18.69
CA PRO A 323 15.04 -4.33 18.88
C PRO A 323 16.42 -3.72 19.06
N ILE A 324 16.67 -2.61 18.38
CA ILE A 324 17.85 -1.76 18.60
C ILE A 324 17.46 -0.64 19.56
N ASP A 325 16.34 0.03 19.27
CA ASP A 325 15.71 1.06 20.10
C ASP A 325 14.19 1.12 19.79
N ASP A 326 13.48 2.12 20.35
CA ASP A 326 12.04 2.30 20.18
C ASP A 326 11.60 2.54 18.73
N LEU A 327 12.50 3.03 17.90
CA LEU A 327 12.24 3.49 16.54
C LEU A 327 12.93 2.63 15.48
N THR A 328 13.78 1.68 15.88
CA THR A 328 14.64 0.91 14.99
C THR A 328 14.74 -0.56 15.43
N ILE A 329 14.58 -1.47 14.47
CA ILE A 329 14.76 -2.91 14.66
C ILE A 329 15.75 -3.48 13.64
N ARG A 330 16.46 -4.52 14.06
CA ARG A 330 17.14 -5.46 13.20
C ARG A 330 16.22 -6.64 12.93
N VAL A 331 16.19 -7.09 11.68
CA VAL A 331 15.46 -8.29 11.27
C VAL A 331 16.42 -9.22 10.58
N THR A 332 16.49 -10.46 11.05
CA THR A 332 17.28 -11.54 10.44
C THR A 332 16.32 -12.55 9.84
N PHE A 333 16.47 -12.88 8.56
CA PHE A 333 15.65 -13.89 7.91
C PHE A 333 16.21 -15.29 8.16
N ASP A 334 15.35 -16.29 8.16
CA ASP A 334 15.81 -17.69 8.25
C ASP A 334 16.45 -18.17 6.95
N GLU A 335 16.03 -17.61 5.80
CA GLU A 335 16.60 -17.88 4.47
C GLU A 335 16.86 -16.56 3.72
N PRO A 336 17.84 -16.49 2.79
CA PRO A 336 18.14 -15.28 2.04
C PRO A 336 16.95 -14.82 1.18
N VAL A 337 16.63 -13.53 1.24
CA VAL A 337 15.49 -12.92 0.55
C VAL A 337 15.97 -12.06 -0.62
N ALA A 338 15.42 -12.31 -1.80
CA ALA A 338 15.72 -11.52 -2.99
C ALA A 338 15.11 -10.11 -2.93
N ALA A 339 15.87 -9.13 -3.42
CA ALA A 339 15.42 -7.77 -3.73
C ALA A 339 14.80 -6.99 -2.55
N VAL A 340 15.32 -7.18 -1.33
CA VAL A 340 15.00 -6.32 -0.19
C VAL A 340 15.36 -4.87 -0.53
N THR A 341 14.37 -3.98 -0.54
CA THR A 341 14.50 -2.65 -1.14
C THR A 341 14.30 -1.55 -0.09
N PRO A 342 15.32 -0.72 0.18
CA PRO A 342 15.16 0.47 1.02
C PRO A 342 14.07 1.43 0.51
N GLY A 343 13.25 1.92 1.44
CA GLY A 343 12.07 2.75 1.19
C GLY A 343 10.76 1.96 1.06
N GLN A 344 10.83 0.65 0.79
CA GLN A 344 9.66 -0.23 0.96
C GLN A 344 9.40 -0.49 2.45
N SER A 345 8.23 -1.04 2.75
CA SER A 345 7.87 -1.40 4.12
C SER A 345 8.20 -2.86 4.43
N ALA A 346 8.63 -3.09 5.67
CA ALA A 346 8.68 -4.41 6.30
C ALA A 346 7.49 -4.53 7.25
N VAL A 347 6.55 -5.43 6.95
CA VAL A 347 5.33 -5.63 7.73
C VAL A 347 5.37 -7.00 8.39
N PHE A 348 5.14 -7.03 9.70
CA PHE A 348 5.33 -8.21 10.56
C PHE A 348 3.99 -8.83 10.96
N TYR A 349 3.98 -10.16 11.02
CA TYR A 349 2.79 -10.92 11.31
C TYR A 349 3.04 -12.03 12.32
N ASP A 350 1.99 -12.35 13.08
CA ASP A 350 1.89 -13.51 13.96
C ASP A 350 0.66 -14.32 13.53
N GLY A 351 0.88 -15.27 12.62
CA GLY A 351 -0.20 -15.96 11.92
C GLY A 351 -1.07 -15.00 11.11
N GLU A 352 -2.33 -14.84 11.55
CA GLU A 352 -3.29 -13.93 10.92
C GLU A 352 -3.18 -12.48 11.40
N GLU A 353 -2.52 -12.23 12.53
CA GLU A 353 -2.42 -10.89 13.12
C GLU A 353 -1.32 -10.08 12.44
N CYS A 354 -1.66 -8.89 11.95
CA CYS A 354 -0.71 -7.87 11.54
C CYS A 354 -0.23 -7.14 12.80
N LEU A 355 1.02 -7.36 13.18
CA LEU A 355 1.61 -6.74 14.36
C LEU A 355 1.90 -5.25 14.13
N GLY A 356 2.17 -4.89 12.89
CA GLY A 356 2.68 -3.58 12.50
C GLY A 356 3.84 -3.70 11.53
N GLY A 357 4.67 -2.67 11.43
CA GLY A 357 5.75 -2.61 10.45
C GLY A 357 6.60 -1.36 10.55
N GLY A 358 7.50 -1.20 9.59
CA GLY A 358 8.33 -0.01 9.44
C GLY A 358 8.88 0.13 8.03
N VAL A 359 9.67 1.17 7.81
CA VAL A 359 10.35 1.44 6.54
C VAL A 359 11.73 0.79 6.54
N ILE A 360 12.05 0.07 5.47
CA ILE A 360 13.35 -0.56 5.28
C ILE A 360 14.38 0.53 5.02
N GLU A 361 15.37 0.66 5.90
CA GLU A 361 16.47 1.63 5.76
C GLU A 361 17.70 0.97 5.12
N GLN A 362 18.00 -0.26 5.53
CA GLN A 362 19.19 -0.98 5.12
C GLN A 362 18.87 -2.46 4.91
N ARG A 363 19.58 -3.09 3.97
CA ARG A 363 19.60 -4.54 3.78
C ARG A 363 20.95 -5.12 4.20
N PHE A 364 20.95 -6.34 4.75
CA PHE A 364 22.18 -7.10 4.99
C PHE A 364 22.46 -7.93 3.74
N ARG A 365 23.50 -7.56 2.99
CA ARG A 365 23.85 -8.28 1.76
C ARG A 365 24.23 -9.71 2.09
N HIS A 366 23.71 -10.66 1.31
CA HIS A 366 24.18 -12.03 1.35
C HIS A 366 25.65 -12.08 0.92
N PRO A 367 26.52 -12.84 1.63
CA PRO A 367 27.96 -12.90 1.37
C PRO A 367 28.35 -13.43 -0.01
#